data_AF-A0A2V6B6L1-F1
#
_entry.id   AF-A0A2V6B6L1-F1
#
_cell.length_a   1.000
_cell.length_b   1.000
_cell.length_c   1.000
_cell.angle_alpha   90.00
_cell.angle_beta   90.00
_cell.angle_gamma   90.00
#
_symmetry.space_group_name_H-M   'P 1'
#
loop_
_entity.id
_entity.type
_entity.pdbx_description
1 polymer ?
#
loop_
_entity_poly.entity_id
_entity_poly.type
_entity_poly.pdbx_seq_one_letter_code
_entity_poly.pdbx_strand_id
1 'polypeptide(L)'
;SEKEVSLDILQKLDSLVPNGNVIISGNSVPTIDTKYIRTNVSAPNGSTIVLGGLIEDQKQKQYQGIPYLSRLPLIGAAFRGTSASKERRELIILMCPQVTLTKLDAYRLRQKWEDTTHFGPELDQGECQDCPKVESGKQINLPPPDFPAAKDIN
;
A
#
# COMPACT_ATOMS: atom_id res chain seq x y z
N SER A 1 0.70 24.65 -18.10
CA SER A 1 2.04 25.30 -18.19
C SER A 1 3.04 24.24 -18.63
N GLU A 2 4.05 24.55 -19.45
CA GLU A 2 4.90 23.59 -20.24
C GLU A 2 5.62 22.45 -19.47
N LYS A 3 5.43 22.33 -18.15
CA LYS A 3 5.98 21.27 -17.30
C LYS A 3 4.95 20.65 -16.34
N GLU A 4 3.66 20.93 -16.53
CA GLU A 4 2.58 20.32 -15.75
C GLU A 4 2.08 19.05 -16.44
N VAL A 5 1.87 18.02 -15.62
CA VAL A 5 1.31 16.74 -16.05
C VAL A 5 -0.03 16.58 -15.35
N SER A 6 -1.09 16.41 -16.15
CA SER A 6 -2.41 16.04 -15.65
C SER A 6 -2.55 14.51 -15.66
N LEU A 7 -2.97 13.94 -14.55
CA LEU A 7 -3.04 12.50 -14.31
C LEU A 7 -4.45 12.14 -13.84
N ASP A 8 -5.11 11.18 -14.52
CA ASP A 8 -6.30 10.48 -13.99
C ASP A 8 -5.81 9.17 -13.34
N ILE A 9 -5.97 9.08 -12.03
CA ILE A 9 -5.43 8.00 -11.23
C ILE A 9 -6.58 7.18 -10.66
N LEU A 10 -6.53 5.87 -10.93
CA LEU A 10 -7.43 4.87 -10.38
C LEU A 10 -6.62 3.91 -9.53
N GLN A 11 -6.79 3.96 -8.21
CA GLN A 11 -6.18 3.00 -7.28
C GLN A 11 -7.26 2.08 -6.72
N LYS A 12 -6.95 0.79 -6.68
CA LYS A 12 -7.78 -0.24 -6.08
C LYS A 12 -6.93 -1.08 -5.14
N LEU A 13 -7.35 -1.20 -3.89
CA LEU A 13 -6.74 -2.05 -2.87
C LEU A 13 -7.78 -3.06 -2.41
N ASP A 14 -7.49 -4.34 -2.59
CA ASP A 14 -8.34 -5.44 -2.15
C ASP A 14 -7.71 -6.10 -0.91
N SER A 15 -8.49 -6.31 0.14
CA SER A 15 -8.05 -6.97 1.37
C SER A 15 -9.08 -7.99 1.86
N LEU A 16 -8.63 -9.05 2.54
CA LEU A 16 -9.53 -10.06 3.11
C LEU A 16 -10.03 -9.59 4.48
N VAL A 17 -11.34 -9.68 4.72
CA VAL A 17 -11.91 -9.38 6.04
C VAL A 17 -11.67 -10.57 6.99
N PRO A 18 -10.92 -10.40 8.10
CA PRO A 18 -10.69 -11.47 9.06
C PRO A 18 -12.02 -11.95 9.65
N ASN A 19 -12.25 -13.27 9.67
CA ASN A 19 -13.51 -13.90 10.13
C ASN A 19 -14.78 -13.41 9.39
N GLY A 20 -14.62 -12.80 8.21
CA GLY A 20 -15.73 -12.26 7.42
C GLY A 20 -16.34 -13.24 6.42
N ASN A 21 -16.03 -14.54 6.48
CA ASN A 21 -16.53 -15.49 5.50
C ASN A 21 -18.04 -15.68 5.63
N VAL A 22 -18.73 -15.72 4.50
CA VAL A 22 -20.17 -15.94 4.40
C VAL A 22 -20.42 -17.31 3.80
N ILE A 23 -21.36 -18.09 4.35
CA ILE A 23 -21.75 -19.37 3.77
C ILE A 23 -22.86 -19.16 2.74
N ILE A 24 -22.56 -19.47 1.47
CA ILE A 24 -23.51 -19.43 0.36
C ILE A 24 -23.65 -20.84 -0.19
N SER A 25 -24.84 -21.42 -0.11
CA SER A 25 -25.12 -22.79 -0.59
C SER A 25 -24.18 -23.87 -0.03
N GLY A 26 -23.74 -23.72 1.23
CA GLY A 26 -22.83 -24.66 1.90
C GLY A 26 -21.34 -24.38 1.69
N ASN A 27 -20.98 -23.40 0.84
CA ASN A 27 -19.59 -23.02 0.59
C ASN A 27 -19.19 -21.77 1.40
N SER A 28 -18.01 -21.81 2.02
CA SER A 28 -17.42 -20.67 2.71
C SER A 28 -16.78 -19.71 1.71
N VAL A 29 -17.35 -18.52 1.54
CA VAL A 29 -16.88 -17.49 0.60
C VAL A 29 -16.25 -16.34 1.40
N PRO A 30 -14.98 -15.97 1.15
CA PRO A 30 -14.35 -14.86 1.86
C PRO A 30 -14.96 -13.52 1.44
N THR A 31 -15.14 -12.62 2.41
CA THR A 31 -15.51 -11.23 2.13
C THR A 31 -14.26 -10.43 1.78
N ILE A 32 -14.29 -9.76 0.61
CA ILE A 32 -13.25 -8.85 0.16
C ILE A 32 -13.65 -7.42 0.56
N ASP A 33 -12.80 -6.73 1.29
CA ASP A 33 -12.88 -5.30 1.49
C ASP A 33 -12.05 -4.59 0.41
N THR A 34 -12.76 -3.93 -0.52
CA THR A 34 -12.18 -3.18 -1.62
C THR A 34 -12.19 -1.68 -1.30
N LYS A 35 -11.02 -1.06 -1.28
CA LYS A 35 -10.85 0.39 -1.20
C LYS A 35 -10.51 0.94 -2.60
N TYR A 36 -11.26 1.92 -3.07
CA TYR A 36 -11.08 2.54 -4.39
C TYR A 36 -10.88 4.05 -4.26
N ILE A 37 -9.94 4.59 -5.03
CA ILE A 37 -9.66 6.02 -5.12
C ILE A 37 -9.56 6.41 -6.59
N ARG A 38 -10.36 7.41 -6.99
CA ARG A 38 -10.24 8.10 -8.27
C ARG A 38 -9.93 9.57 -8.05
N THR A 39 -8.84 10.05 -8.63
CA THR A 39 -8.43 11.44 -8.49
C THR A 39 -7.90 11.97 -9.82
N ASN A 40 -8.22 13.23 -10.13
CA ASN A 40 -7.59 13.95 -11.21
C ASN A 40 -6.66 14.99 -10.59
N VAL A 41 -5.37 14.88 -10.86
CA VAL A 41 -4.36 15.77 -10.29
C VAL A 41 -3.52 16.38 -11.39
N SER A 42 -3.11 17.64 -11.19
CA SER A 42 -2.12 18.30 -12.05
C SER A 42 -0.92 18.65 -11.20
N ALA A 43 0.25 18.17 -11.61
CA ALA A 43 1.49 18.32 -10.85
C ALA A 43 2.65 18.73 -11.76
N PRO A 44 3.57 19.59 -11.29
CA PRO A 44 4.81 19.86 -11.99
C PRO A 44 5.70 18.61 -12.08
N ASN A 45 6.40 18.45 -13.20
CA ASN A 45 7.41 17.41 -13.37
C ASN A 45 8.45 17.42 -12.23
N GLY A 46 8.71 16.26 -11.64
CA GLY A 46 9.70 16.04 -10.58
C GLY A 46 9.26 16.47 -9.18
N SER A 47 8.03 16.97 -9.00
CA SER A 47 7.53 17.43 -7.70
C SER A 47 6.63 16.38 -7.05
N THR A 48 6.91 16.04 -5.79
CA THR A 48 6.03 15.14 -5.04
C THR A 48 4.77 15.87 -4.58
N ILE A 49 3.60 15.28 -4.86
CA ILE A 49 2.31 15.75 -4.39
C ILE A 49 1.64 14.71 -3.50
N VAL A 50 0.83 15.19 -2.54
CA VAL A 50 -0.03 14.36 -1.70
C VAL A 50 -1.36 14.17 -2.42
N LEU A 51 -1.70 12.94 -2.79
CA LEU A 51 -2.97 12.61 -3.44
C LEU A 51 -4.12 12.53 -2.43
N GLY A 52 -3.81 12.11 -1.21
CA GLY A 52 -4.76 11.97 -0.12
C GLY A 52 -4.22 11.13 1.02
N GLY A 53 -5.08 10.90 2.02
CA GLY A 53 -4.79 10.04 3.15
C GLY A 53 -6.05 9.63 3.90
N LEU A 54 -5.93 8.57 4.69
CA LEU A 54 -6.99 8.05 5.56
C LEU A 54 -6.41 7.93 6.98
N ILE A 55 -7.13 8.47 7.96
CA ILE A 55 -6.83 8.28 9.38
C ILE A 55 -8.01 7.53 10.00
N GLU A 56 -7.72 6.39 10.60
CA GLU A 56 -8.70 5.55 11.27
C GLU A 56 -8.32 5.41 12.76
N ASP A 57 -9.24 5.74 13.67
CA ASP A 57 -9.06 5.63 15.13
C ASP A 57 -10.15 4.70 15.68
N GLN A 58 -9.77 3.49 16.07
CA GLN A 58 -10.66 2.48 16.65
C GLN A 58 -10.44 2.42 18.16
N LYS A 59 -11.49 2.74 18.93
CA LYS A 59 -11.49 2.69 20.40
C LYS A 59 -12.48 1.64 20.87
N GLN A 60 -12.00 0.60 21.54
CA GLN A 60 -12.82 -0.45 22.12
C GLN A 60 -12.67 -0.44 23.63
N LYS A 61 -13.78 -0.24 24.36
CA LYS A 61 -13.83 -0.40 25.82
C LYS A 61 -14.76 -1.56 26.15
N GLN A 62 -14.22 -2.57 26.81
CA GLN A 62 -14.95 -3.75 27.24
C GLN A 62 -14.97 -3.81 28.77
N TYR A 63 -16.17 -3.91 29.34
CA TYR A 63 -16.38 -4.06 30.76
C TYR A 63 -16.85 -5.49 31.04
N GLN A 64 -16.14 -6.18 31.92
CA GLN A 64 -16.52 -7.49 32.43
C GLN A 64 -16.55 -7.43 33.95
N GLY A 65 -17.52 -8.05 34.59
CA GLY A 65 -17.63 -7.99 36.04
C GLY A 65 -18.82 -8.75 36.56
N ILE A 66 -18.85 -8.96 37.87
CA ILE A 66 -19.96 -9.65 38.52
C ILE A 66 -21.20 -8.75 38.48
N PRO A 67 -22.36 -9.23 38.00
CA PRO A 67 -23.61 -8.46 38.06
C PRO A 67 -23.93 -8.04 39.50
N TYR A 68 -24.52 -6.85 39.67
CA TYR A 68 -24.77 -6.16 40.95
C TYR A 68 -23.52 -5.63 41.68
N LEU A 69 -22.51 -6.46 41.97
CA LEU A 69 -21.32 -6.01 42.74
C LEU A 69 -20.47 -4.98 41.97
N SER A 70 -20.37 -5.11 40.65
CA SER A 70 -19.60 -4.20 39.78
C SER A 70 -20.14 -2.77 39.73
N ARG A 71 -21.38 -2.52 40.20
CA ARG A 71 -22.05 -1.21 40.15
C ARG A 71 -22.00 -0.44 41.47
N LEU A 72 -21.46 -1.04 42.54
CA LEU A 72 -21.40 -0.40 43.85
C LEU A 72 -20.46 0.82 43.81
N PRO A 73 -20.91 2.00 44.28
CA PRO A 73 -20.01 3.13 44.48
C PRO A 73 -18.94 2.74 45.52
N LEU A 74 -17.71 3.19 45.34
CA LEU A 74 -16.49 2.81 46.07
C LEU A 74 -15.88 1.43 45.74
N ILE A 75 -16.62 0.32 45.89
CA ILE A 75 -16.01 -1.04 45.80
C ILE A 75 -16.22 -1.75 44.47
N GLY A 76 -17.11 -1.25 43.59
CA GLY A 76 -17.42 -1.91 42.32
C GLY A 76 -16.23 -2.05 41.36
N ALA A 77 -15.19 -1.23 41.53
CA ALA A 77 -13.94 -1.35 40.78
C ALA A 77 -13.17 -2.65 41.04
N ALA A 78 -13.25 -3.22 42.25
CA ALA A 78 -12.60 -4.49 42.59
C ALA A 78 -13.30 -5.71 41.97
N PHE A 79 -14.57 -5.57 41.59
CA PHE A 79 -15.41 -6.63 41.03
C PHE A 79 -15.69 -6.46 39.52
N ARG A 80 -14.96 -5.55 38.86
CA ARG A 80 -15.01 -5.34 37.41
C ARG A 80 -13.61 -5.28 36.81
N GLY A 81 -13.39 -5.99 35.71
CA GLY A 81 -12.30 -5.78 34.77
C GLY A 81 -12.71 -4.78 33.69
N THR A 82 -11.86 -3.80 33.41
CA THR A 82 -12.00 -2.92 32.25
C THR A 82 -10.85 -3.20 31.31
N SER A 83 -11.16 -3.61 30.09
CA SER A 83 -10.19 -3.70 29.00
C SER A 83 -10.42 -2.54 28.04
N ALA A 84 -9.36 -1.80 27.73
CA ALA A 84 -9.40 -0.72 26.75
C ALA A 84 -8.36 -1.00 25.67
N SER A 85 -8.79 -1.06 24.42
CA SER A 85 -7.93 -1.14 23.25
C SER A 85 -8.09 0.12 22.41
N LYS A 86 -6.97 0.63 21.90
CA LYS A 86 -6.92 1.74 20.96
C LYS A 86 -6.01 1.36 19.80
N GLU A 87 -6.55 1.38 18.59
CA GLU A 87 -5.81 1.16 17.36
C GLU A 87 -5.92 2.40 16.48
N ARG A 88 -4.80 2.87 15.95
CA ARG A 88 -4.74 4.01 15.03
C ARG A 88 -4.03 3.59 13.76
N ARG A 89 -4.70 3.72 12.62
CA ARG A 89 -4.14 3.41 11.29
C ARG A 89 -4.09 4.69 10.46
N GLU A 90 -2.94 4.93 9.83
CA GLU A 90 -2.72 6.10 8.97
C GLU A 90 -2.21 5.63 7.61
N LEU A 91 -2.87 6.07 6.55
CA LEU A 91 -2.47 5.83 5.17
C LEU A 91 -2.26 7.19 4.51
N ILE A 92 -1.10 7.37 3.87
CA ILE A 92 -0.80 8.55 3.07
C ILE A 92 -0.38 8.09 1.68
N ILE A 93 -0.93 8.72 0.66
CA ILE A 93 -0.66 8.39 -0.73
C ILE A 93 0.09 9.56 -1.37
N LEU A 94 1.32 9.28 -1.79
CA LEU A 94 2.24 10.23 -2.40
C LEU A 94 2.49 9.86 -3.86
N MET A 95 2.72 10.85 -4.70
CA MET A 95 3.05 10.68 -6.11
C MET A 95 4.13 11.67 -6.51
N CYS A 96 5.10 11.24 -7.31
CA CYS A 96 6.06 12.11 -7.97
C CYS A 96 6.05 11.81 -9.48
N PRO A 97 5.52 12.70 -10.33
CA PRO A 97 5.54 12.51 -11.79
C PRO A 97 6.95 12.78 -12.33
N GLN A 98 7.39 11.96 -13.28
CA GLN A 98 8.67 12.14 -13.99
C GLN A 98 8.41 12.08 -15.51
N VAL A 99 8.73 13.15 -16.22
CA VAL A 99 8.59 13.27 -17.68
C VAL A 99 9.96 13.15 -18.32
N THR A 100 10.08 12.28 -19.33
CA THR A 100 11.28 12.12 -20.13
C THR A 100 11.02 12.52 -21.57
N LEU A 101 11.91 13.32 -22.14
CA LEU A 101 11.81 13.80 -23.51
C LEU A 101 12.58 12.90 -24.48
N THR A 102 13.63 12.22 -23.99
CA THR A 102 14.48 11.36 -24.81
C THR A 102 14.43 9.91 -24.33
N LYS A 103 14.65 8.98 -25.26
CA LYS A 103 14.74 7.54 -24.95
C LYS A 103 15.89 7.24 -23.99
N LEU A 104 17.01 7.94 -24.12
CA LEU A 104 18.18 7.75 -23.24
C LEU A 104 17.89 8.15 -21.80
N ASP A 105 17.13 9.23 -21.59
CA ASP A 105 16.74 9.67 -20.25
C ASP A 105 15.74 8.71 -19.61
N ALA A 106 14.82 8.13 -20.39
CA ALA A 106 13.95 7.06 -19.93
C ALA A 106 14.74 5.84 -19.43
N TYR A 107 15.81 5.45 -20.13
CA TYR A 107 16.67 4.35 -19.69
C TYR A 107 17.39 4.63 -18.39
N ARG A 108 18.00 5.82 -18.27
CA ARG A 108 18.71 6.21 -17.05
C ARG A 108 17.78 6.28 -15.84
N LEU A 109 16.57 6.80 -16.05
CA LEU A 109 15.55 6.83 -15.00
C LEU A 109 15.12 5.42 -14.61
N ARG A 110 14.88 4.53 -15.58
CA ARG A 110 14.55 3.13 -15.29
C ARG A 110 15.63 2.45 -14.44
N GLN A 111 16.90 2.54 -14.84
CA GLN A 111 18.01 1.94 -14.09
C GLN A 111 18.10 2.49 -12.66
N LYS A 112 18.00 3.82 -12.52
CA LYS A 112 18.02 4.47 -11.20
C LYS A 112 16.86 4.01 -10.29
N TRP A 113 15.68 3.81 -10.86
CA TRP A 113 14.50 3.40 -10.10
C TRP A 113 14.54 1.91 -9.78
N GLU A 114 15.03 1.05 -10.68
CA GLU A 114 15.21 -0.40 -10.42
C GLU A 114 16.08 -0.65 -9.17
N ASP A 115 17.15 0.13 -8.98
CA ASP A 115 18.00 0.02 -7.79
C ASP A 115 17.31 0.47 -6.49
N THR A 116 16.24 1.28 -6.58
CA THR A 116 15.59 1.95 -5.44
C THR A 116 14.19 1.42 -5.12
N THR A 117 13.48 0.83 -6.08
CA THR A 117 12.10 0.35 -5.90
C THR A 117 12.06 -1.03 -5.25
N HIS A 118 12.30 -1.07 -3.94
CA HIS A 118 11.86 -2.16 -3.07
C HIS A 118 10.64 -1.66 -2.28
N PHE A 119 9.45 -1.73 -2.89
CA PHE A 119 8.19 -1.39 -2.21
C PHE A 119 7.55 -2.66 -1.63
N GLY A 120 7.75 -2.87 -0.33
CA GLY A 120 7.18 -3.97 0.46
C GLY A 120 7.86 -4.02 1.83
N PRO A 121 7.29 -4.73 2.83
CA PRO A 121 8.12 -5.20 3.94
C PRO A 121 9.30 -5.94 3.33
N GLU A 122 10.50 -5.82 3.91
CA GLU A 122 11.60 -6.73 3.58
C GLU A 122 11.07 -8.14 3.83
N LEU A 123 10.57 -8.79 2.77
CA LEU A 123 10.53 -10.24 2.75
C LEU A 123 12.00 -10.57 2.80
N ASP A 124 12.46 -11.03 3.98
CA ASP A 124 13.78 -11.58 4.17
C ASP A 124 14.11 -12.34 2.88
N GLN A 125 15.11 -11.88 2.13
CA GLN A 125 15.50 -12.45 0.84
C GLN A 125 16.03 -13.90 0.98
N GLY A 126 15.81 -14.54 2.13
CA GLY A 126 16.11 -15.92 2.44
C GLY A 126 15.13 -16.95 1.86
N GLU A 127 13.94 -16.56 1.37
CA GLU A 127 12.94 -17.54 0.89
C GLU A 127 12.66 -17.54 -0.62
N CYS A 128 13.29 -16.69 -1.42
CA CYS A 128 13.18 -16.83 -2.88
C CYS A 128 14.26 -17.77 -3.40
N GLN A 129 13.92 -19.06 -3.56
CA GLN A 129 14.86 -20.11 -3.96
C GLN A 129 15.35 -19.97 -5.42
N ASP A 130 14.60 -19.25 -6.26
CA ASP A 130 14.86 -19.07 -7.70
C ASP A 130 15.17 -17.62 -8.12
N CYS A 131 15.20 -16.66 -7.18
CA CYS A 131 15.55 -15.29 -7.51
C CYS A 131 17.06 -15.21 -7.83
N PRO A 132 17.48 -14.64 -8.98
CA PRO A 132 18.88 -14.45 -9.26
C PRO A 132 19.50 -13.52 -8.22
N LYS A 133 20.46 -14.02 -7.43
CA LYS A 133 21.18 -13.23 -6.44
C LYS A 133 21.99 -12.15 -7.16
N VAL A 134 21.74 -10.89 -6.83
CA VAL A 134 22.53 -9.76 -7.34
C VAL A 134 23.89 -9.80 -6.62
N GLU A 135 24.88 -10.42 -7.27
CA GLU A 135 26.27 -10.38 -6.78
C GLU A 135 26.77 -8.93 -6.81
N SER A 136 26.91 -8.32 -5.63
CA SER A 136 27.52 -7.00 -5.46
C SER A 136 28.94 -7.02 -6.06
N GLY A 137 29.08 -6.46 -7.26
CA GLY A 137 30.34 -6.43 -8.00
C GLY A 137 30.27 -6.92 -9.45
N LYS A 138 29.18 -7.56 -9.89
CA LYS A 138 28.98 -7.93 -11.29
C LYS A 138 27.93 -7.01 -11.91
N GLN A 139 28.36 -6.11 -12.79
CA GLN A 139 27.43 -5.37 -13.65
C GLN A 139 26.63 -6.40 -14.45
N ILE A 140 25.36 -6.59 -14.08
CA ILE A 140 24.40 -7.31 -14.90
C ILE A 140 24.22 -6.43 -16.14
N ASN A 141 24.90 -6.78 -17.24
CA ASN A 141 24.62 -6.18 -18.53
C ASN A 141 23.23 -6.65 -18.92
N LEU A 142 22.22 -5.85 -18.56
CA LEU A 142 20.86 -6.08 -18.99
C LEU A 142 20.86 -6.12 -20.52
N PRO A 143 20.20 -7.12 -21.14
CA PRO A 143 20.02 -7.11 -22.57
C PRO A 143 19.37 -5.78 -22.97
N PRO A 144 19.81 -5.17 -24.09
CA PRO A 144 19.17 -3.97 -24.57
C PRO A 144 17.68 -4.26 -24.74
N PRO A 145 16.80 -3.37 -24.24
CA PRO A 145 15.37 -3.58 -24.29
C PRO A 145 14.92 -3.82 -25.73
N ASP A 146 14.09 -4.84 -25.93
CA ASP A 146 13.57 -5.18 -27.24
C ASP A 146 12.67 -4.04 -27.74
N PHE A 147 13.19 -3.28 -28.69
CA PHE A 147 12.42 -2.27 -29.41
C PHE A 147 11.79 -2.92 -30.65
N PRO A 148 10.51 -2.65 -30.95
CA PRO A 148 10.00 -2.89 -32.29
C PRO A 148 10.81 -2.06 -33.29
N ALA A 149 11.18 -2.69 -34.41
CA ALA A 149 12.01 -2.05 -35.43
C ALA A 149 11.31 -0.79 -35.94
N ALA A 150 12.08 0.27 -36.17
CA ALA A 150 11.61 1.58 -36.63
C ALA A 150 10.88 1.57 -38.01
N LYS A 151 10.64 0.40 -38.58
CA LYS A 151 9.92 0.20 -39.85
C LYS A 151 8.40 0.21 -39.68
N ASP A 152 7.89 0.07 -38.45
CA ASP A 152 6.46 0.03 -38.16
C ASP A 152 5.88 1.37 -37.71
N ILE A 153 6.65 2.46 -37.85
CA ILE A 153 6.25 3.83 -37.49
C ILE A 153 6.32 4.68 -38.77
N ASN A 154 5.33 4.52 -39.64
CA ASN A 154 5.07 5.45 -40.73
C ASN A 154 3.57 5.51 -41.03
#